data_AF-A0A820HQK7-F1
#
_entry.id   AF-A0A820HQK7-F1
#
_cell.length_a   1.000
_cell.length_b   1.000
_cell.length_c   1.000
_cell.angle_alpha   90.00
_cell.angle_beta   90.00
_cell.angle_gamma   90.00
#
_symmetry.space_group_name_H-M   'P 1'
#
loop_
_entity.id
_entity.type
_entity.pdbx_description
1 polymer ?
#
loop_
_entity_poly.entity_id
_entity_poly.type
_entity_poly.pdbx_seq_one_letter_code
_entity_poly.pdbx_strand_id
1 'polypeptide(L)'
;GFLESTVINIASESQSKLILITVDSRKPFCHTGSHSCFSLQTSIKANLATLADHIKLQINNDSYSGMMQRNPPLALAKVMEEFWEVMASGQDNQVSECSDLFVHLVMYLNGIGIKMEDIFNELNARRWTPKILTEQIETAEKKSNEIIIGITTAKYTDKTDRFAEEQLGIKVIRHSGRNLLVEGQIIDRDKFAKYFGNNENIKLSLFTSKPKDMAWLLASKRVTHLITFEIVVKNYPTVYTVIHEAIDPTISLALICRKGASIEPEKWTRQNKPLIATEHVCHVARFFEQNNINPHTYHLDRVTGSSEGFLINTDKYLLADAVVESGRTLEENNLEIWKVIIPQGQVHIALYGRCH
;
A
#
# COMPACT_ATOMS: atom_id res chain seq x y z
N GLY A 1 -6.65 4.41 -33.90
CA GLY A 1 -5.66 5.51 -33.98
C GLY A 1 -4.37 4.99 -33.41
N PHE A 2 -3.45 4.57 -34.29
CA PHE A 2 -2.24 3.86 -33.91
C PHE A 2 -1.24 4.80 -33.20
N LEU A 3 -0.54 4.25 -32.22
CA LEU A 3 0.58 4.89 -31.51
C LEU A 3 1.66 5.27 -32.53
N GLU A 4 1.93 6.56 -32.68
CA GLU A 4 3.13 7.03 -33.39
C GLU A 4 4.34 6.81 -32.50
N SER A 5 5.06 5.71 -32.73
CA SER A 5 6.35 5.42 -32.09
C SER A 5 7.47 5.59 -33.11
N THR A 6 8.57 6.24 -32.72
CA THR A 6 9.75 6.42 -33.58
C THR A 6 10.84 5.46 -33.12
N VAL A 7 11.41 4.67 -34.03
CA VAL A 7 12.53 3.78 -33.70
C VAL A 7 13.78 4.64 -33.47
N ILE A 8 14.38 4.52 -32.28
CA ILE A 8 15.60 5.25 -31.89
C ILE A 8 16.83 4.42 -32.23
N ASN A 9 16.76 3.11 -32.01
CA ASN A 9 17.92 2.23 -32.18
C ASN A 9 17.47 0.82 -32.57
N ILE A 10 18.26 0.18 -33.43
CA ILE A 10 18.14 -1.23 -33.79
C ILE A 10 19.51 -1.85 -33.61
N ALA A 11 19.65 -2.70 -32.59
CA ALA A 11 20.86 -3.48 -32.36
C ALA A 11 20.58 -4.95 -32.68
N SER A 12 21.49 -5.63 -33.36
CA SER A 12 21.42 -7.08 -33.52
C SER A 12 22.51 -7.74 -32.69
N GLU A 13 22.15 -8.81 -32.01
CA GLU A 13 23.11 -9.63 -31.28
C GLU A 13 23.37 -10.90 -32.07
N SER A 14 24.59 -11.01 -32.61
CA SER A 14 24.96 -11.98 -33.64
C SER A 14 24.94 -13.43 -33.16
N GLN A 15 24.94 -13.67 -31.85
CA GLN A 15 24.93 -15.02 -31.27
C GLN A 15 23.53 -15.53 -30.92
N SER A 16 22.56 -14.63 -30.68
CA SER A 16 21.23 -14.99 -30.17
C SER A 16 20.11 -14.85 -31.22
N LYS A 17 20.42 -14.41 -32.46
CA LYS A 17 19.43 -14.09 -33.51
C LYS A 17 18.32 -13.14 -33.02
N LEU A 18 18.62 -12.31 -32.03
CA LEU A 18 17.72 -11.29 -31.51
C LEU A 18 18.03 -9.93 -32.13
N ILE A 19 16.98 -9.19 -32.43
CA ILE A 19 17.04 -7.80 -32.85
C ILE A 19 16.35 -7.00 -31.76
N LEU A 20 17.13 -6.21 -31.02
CA LEU A 20 16.63 -5.28 -30.02
C LEU A 20 16.26 -3.97 -30.73
N ILE A 21 14.97 -3.61 -30.68
CA ILE A 21 14.46 -2.36 -31.24
C ILE A 21 14.05 -1.45 -30.08
N THR A 22 14.77 -0.35 -29.90
CA THR A 22 14.43 0.68 -28.92
C THR A 22 13.55 1.73 -29.59
N VAL A 23 12.38 2.02 -29.02
CA VAL A 23 11.42 2.99 -29.56
C VAL A 23 11.17 4.14 -28.58
N ASP A 24 11.08 5.35 -29.11
CA ASP A 24 10.60 6.53 -28.41
C ASP A 24 9.09 6.63 -28.63
N SER A 25 8.31 6.46 -27.57
CA SER A 25 6.87 6.73 -27.61
C SER A 25 6.62 8.15 -27.15
N ARG A 26 6.18 9.04 -28.05
CA ARG A 26 5.77 10.42 -27.70
C ARG A 26 4.58 10.48 -26.72
N LYS A 27 3.94 9.35 -26.42
CA LYS A 27 2.82 9.22 -25.47
C LYS A 27 3.17 8.22 -24.36
N PRO A 28 2.74 8.45 -23.11
CA PRO A 28 2.94 7.50 -22.00
C PRO A 28 2.24 6.17 -22.27
N PHE A 29 2.87 5.05 -21.89
CA PHE A 29 2.30 3.70 -22.03
C PHE A 29 1.04 3.50 -21.16
N CYS A 30 0.88 4.29 -20.09
CA CYS A 30 -0.31 4.27 -19.27
C CYS A 30 -1.41 5.18 -19.82
N HIS A 31 -2.65 4.68 -19.85
CA HIS A 31 -3.85 5.44 -20.19
C HIS A 31 -4.14 6.62 -19.24
N THR A 32 -3.45 6.72 -18.10
CA THR A 32 -3.55 7.84 -17.15
C THR A 32 -2.49 8.92 -17.35
N GLY A 33 -1.60 8.79 -18.35
CA GLY A 33 -0.53 9.75 -18.62
C GLY A 33 0.78 9.52 -17.85
N SER A 34 0.91 8.42 -17.10
CA SER A 34 2.15 8.01 -16.42
C SER A 34 3.03 7.09 -17.27
N HIS A 35 4.35 7.07 -17.02
CA HIS A 35 5.29 6.17 -17.72
C HIS A 35 5.06 4.68 -17.42
N SER A 36 4.31 4.36 -16.36
CA SER A 36 3.94 3.00 -15.97
C SER A 36 2.49 2.96 -15.47
N CYS A 37 1.77 1.87 -15.76
CA CYS A 37 0.47 1.55 -15.16
C CYS A 37 0.59 1.12 -13.70
N PHE A 38 1.80 0.83 -13.23
CA PHE A 38 2.07 0.47 -11.86
C PHE A 38 2.38 1.73 -11.06
N SER A 39 1.47 2.10 -10.15
CA SER A 39 1.75 3.09 -9.09
C SER A 39 3.03 2.68 -8.34
N LEU A 40 3.78 3.63 -7.77
CA LEU A 40 4.92 3.39 -6.87
C LEU A 40 4.53 2.44 -5.72
N GLN A 41 4.66 1.13 -5.97
CA GLN A 41 4.20 0.06 -5.09
C GLN A 41 5.23 -0.15 -3.98
N THR A 42 4.75 -0.19 -2.73
CA THR A 42 5.62 -0.32 -1.56
C THR A 42 5.94 -1.78 -1.26
N SER A 43 7.22 -2.10 -1.08
CA SER A 43 7.80 -3.46 -1.00
C SER A 43 7.38 -4.35 0.19
N ILE A 44 6.57 -3.86 1.15
CA ILE A 44 6.09 -4.68 2.28
C ILE A 44 4.60 -5.03 2.16
N LYS A 45 3.83 -4.38 1.26
CA LYS A 45 2.42 -4.77 0.98
C LYS A 45 1.99 -4.59 -0.49
N ALA A 46 2.92 -4.57 -1.45
CA ALA A 46 2.66 -5.20 -2.74
C ALA A 46 2.58 -6.71 -2.51
N ASN A 47 1.56 -7.16 -1.78
CA ASN A 47 1.24 -8.57 -1.74
C ASN A 47 0.80 -8.91 -3.17
N LEU A 48 1.35 -9.98 -3.74
CA LEU A 48 0.96 -10.52 -5.03
C LEU A 48 -0.58 -10.63 -5.16
N ALA A 49 -1.32 -10.80 -4.05
CA ALA A 49 -2.78 -10.69 -4.00
C ALA A 49 -3.32 -9.30 -4.40
N THR A 50 -2.78 -8.22 -3.85
CA THR A 50 -3.20 -6.85 -4.19
C THR A 50 -2.84 -6.51 -5.64
N LEU A 51 -1.68 -6.98 -6.12
CA LEU A 51 -1.31 -6.87 -7.53
C LEU A 51 -2.29 -7.65 -8.42
N ALA A 52 -2.63 -8.88 -8.03
CA ALA A 52 -3.57 -9.73 -8.76
C ALA A 52 -4.98 -9.16 -8.81
N ASP A 53 -5.47 -8.58 -7.70
CA ASP A 53 -6.74 -7.86 -7.65
C ASP A 53 -6.73 -6.66 -8.60
N HIS A 54 -5.67 -5.86 -8.58
CA HIS A 54 -5.55 -4.71 -9.49
C HIS A 54 -5.55 -5.13 -10.96
N ILE A 55 -4.79 -6.17 -11.31
CA ILE A 55 -4.77 -6.75 -12.66
C ILE A 55 -6.17 -7.28 -13.02
N LYS A 56 -6.84 -7.96 -12.10
CA LYS A 56 -8.19 -8.53 -12.29
C LYS A 56 -9.24 -7.49 -12.64
N LEU A 57 -9.20 -6.32 -12.02
CA LEU A 57 -10.11 -5.20 -12.33
C LEU A 57 -10.02 -4.76 -13.80
N GLN A 58 -8.90 -5.01 -14.48
CA GLN A 58 -8.69 -4.62 -15.86
C GLN A 58 -9.29 -5.59 -16.89
N ILE A 59 -9.90 -6.71 -16.46
CA ILE A 59 -10.39 -7.78 -17.37
C ILE A 59 -11.43 -7.30 -18.40
N ASN A 60 -12.18 -6.24 -18.10
CA ASN A 60 -13.18 -5.67 -19.01
C ASN A 60 -12.67 -4.43 -19.77
N ASN A 61 -11.47 -3.95 -19.44
CA ASN A 61 -10.88 -2.79 -20.08
C ASN A 61 -10.11 -3.20 -21.34
N ASP A 62 -10.06 -2.33 -22.34
CA ASP A 62 -9.19 -2.52 -23.51
C ASP A 62 -7.74 -2.14 -23.17
N SER A 63 -7.20 -2.84 -22.18
CA SER A 63 -5.83 -2.71 -21.69
C SER A 63 -5.04 -3.97 -22.00
N TYR A 64 -3.72 -3.85 -22.02
CA TYR A 64 -2.82 -4.99 -22.16
C TYR A 64 -3.12 -6.10 -21.15
N SER A 65 -3.25 -5.74 -19.86
CA SER A 65 -3.65 -6.67 -18.79
C SER A 65 -5.02 -7.31 -19.03
N GLY A 66 -5.99 -6.55 -19.55
CA GLY A 66 -7.32 -7.06 -19.87
C GLY A 66 -7.27 -8.08 -21.02
N MET A 67 -6.53 -7.77 -22.09
CA MET A 67 -6.33 -8.67 -23.23
C MET A 67 -5.68 -9.99 -22.80
N MET A 68 -4.61 -9.94 -22.00
CA MET A 68 -3.91 -11.13 -21.52
C MET A 68 -4.82 -12.03 -20.68
N GLN A 69 -5.65 -11.44 -19.82
CA GLN A 69 -6.61 -12.20 -19.02
C GLN A 69 -7.74 -12.81 -19.85
N ARG A 70 -8.21 -12.11 -20.90
CA ARG A 70 -9.22 -12.65 -21.82
C ARG A 70 -8.66 -13.70 -22.79
N ASN A 71 -7.34 -13.80 -22.94
CA ASN A 71 -6.68 -14.76 -23.81
C ASN A 71 -5.56 -15.52 -23.05
N PRO A 72 -5.92 -16.51 -22.21
CA PRO A 72 -4.95 -17.26 -21.41
C PRO A 72 -3.83 -17.95 -22.20
N PRO A 73 -4.06 -18.50 -23.42
CA PRO A 73 -2.97 -19.03 -24.24
C PRO A 73 -1.89 -17.99 -24.57
N LEU A 74 -2.29 -16.75 -24.86
CA LEU A 74 -1.34 -15.67 -25.14
C LEU A 74 -0.58 -15.25 -23.88
N ALA A 75 -1.27 -15.16 -22.74
CA ALA A 75 -0.63 -14.90 -21.45
C ALA A 75 0.36 -16.00 -21.07
N LEU A 76 0.02 -17.27 -21.31
CA LEU A 76 0.92 -18.40 -21.07
C LEU A 76 2.18 -18.34 -21.94
N ALA A 77 2.03 -17.98 -23.23
CA ALA A 77 3.19 -17.79 -24.11
C ALA A 77 4.14 -16.73 -23.57
N LYS A 78 3.60 -15.60 -23.08
CA LYS A 78 4.37 -14.57 -22.39
C LYS A 78 5.03 -15.08 -21.11
N VAL A 79 4.34 -15.84 -20.26
CA VAL A 79 4.95 -16.47 -19.06
C VAL A 79 6.16 -17.32 -19.43
N MET A 80 6.06 -18.08 -20.52
CA MET A 80 7.19 -18.91 -20.97
C MET A 80 8.36 -18.07 -21.49
N GLU A 81 8.09 -16.96 -22.19
CA GLU A 81 9.10 -16.02 -22.67
C GLU A 81 9.88 -15.39 -21.50
N GLU A 82 9.19 -14.78 -20.54
CA GLU A 82 9.83 -14.14 -19.38
C GLU A 82 10.60 -15.15 -18.52
N PHE A 83 10.11 -16.40 -18.43
CA PHE A 83 10.84 -17.45 -17.74
C PHE A 83 12.20 -17.69 -18.39
N TRP A 84 12.27 -17.71 -19.72
CA TRP A 84 13.56 -17.85 -20.42
C TRP A 84 14.44 -16.60 -20.25
N GLU A 85 13.87 -15.40 -20.25
CA GLU A 85 14.61 -14.15 -20.02
C GLU A 85 15.19 -14.08 -18.61
N VAL A 86 14.45 -14.50 -17.58
CA VAL A 86 14.97 -14.67 -16.21
C VAL A 86 16.18 -15.61 -16.20
N MET A 87 16.09 -16.75 -16.90
CA MET A 87 17.16 -17.74 -16.94
C MET A 87 18.39 -17.29 -17.76
N ALA A 88 18.20 -16.41 -18.73
CA ALA A 88 19.25 -15.91 -19.61
C ALA A 88 19.86 -14.57 -19.16
N SER A 89 19.18 -13.82 -18.30
CA SER A 89 19.60 -12.48 -17.86
C SER A 89 20.81 -12.49 -16.92
N GLY A 90 21.64 -11.45 -17.02
CA GLY A 90 22.68 -11.14 -16.04
C GLY A 90 22.12 -10.48 -14.77
N GLN A 91 22.94 -10.38 -13.71
CA GLN A 91 22.53 -9.87 -12.39
C GLN A 91 21.82 -8.52 -12.41
N ASP A 92 22.17 -7.62 -13.33
CA ASP A 92 21.62 -6.26 -13.41
C ASP A 92 20.17 -6.19 -13.90
N ASN A 93 19.72 -7.16 -14.72
CA ASN A 93 18.37 -7.20 -15.29
C ASN A 93 17.47 -8.26 -14.66
N GLN A 94 18.05 -9.23 -13.96
CA GLN A 94 17.34 -10.39 -13.42
C GLN A 94 16.15 -10.01 -12.53
N VAL A 95 16.21 -8.90 -11.80
CA VAL A 95 15.08 -8.40 -11.00
C VAL A 95 13.93 -7.90 -11.87
N SER A 96 14.23 -7.24 -13.00
CA SER A 96 13.23 -6.79 -13.97
C SER A 96 12.52 -7.99 -14.59
N GLU A 97 13.28 -8.95 -15.12
CA GLU A 97 12.71 -10.14 -15.76
C GLU A 97 11.89 -10.98 -14.76
N CYS A 98 12.35 -11.09 -13.51
CA CYS A 98 11.57 -11.76 -12.47
C CYS A 98 10.22 -11.06 -12.24
N SER A 99 10.21 -9.73 -12.28
CA SER A 99 9.01 -8.93 -12.07
C SER A 99 8.00 -9.15 -13.21
N ASP A 100 8.47 -9.16 -14.45
CA ASP A 100 7.64 -9.37 -15.64
C ASP A 100 7.06 -10.80 -15.68
N LEU A 101 7.87 -11.81 -15.33
CA LEU A 101 7.40 -13.18 -15.12
C LEU A 101 6.24 -13.26 -14.11
N PHE A 102 6.37 -12.63 -12.95
CA PHE A 102 5.30 -12.63 -11.94
C PHE A 102 4.02 -11.94 -12.44
N VAL A 103 4.15 -10.83 -13.17
CA VAL A 103 2.99 -10.10 -13.71
C VAL A 103 2.24 -10.94 -14.73
N HIS A 104 2.96 -11.54 -15.70
CA HIS A 104 2.32 -12.38 -16.71
C HIS A 104 1.74 -13.66 -16.13
N LEU A 105 2.38 -14.24 -15.10
CA LEU A 105 1.84 -15.38 -14.38
C LEU A 105 0.50 -15.03 -13.73
N VAL A 106 0.41 -13.88 -13.07
CA VAL A 106 -0.83 -13.40 -12.47
C VAL A 106 -1.93 -13.14 -13.51
N MET A 107 -1.59 -12.54 -14.65
CA MET A 107 -2.56 -12.35 -15.76
C MET A 107 -3.09 -13.70 -16.28
N TYR A 108 -2.21 -14.69 -16.45
CA TYR A 108 -2.58 -16.04 -16.86
C TYR A 108 -3.50 -16.71 -15.84
N LEU A 109 -3.13 -16.71 -14.55
CA LEU A 109 -3.89 -17.30 -13.45
C LEU A 109 -5.31 -16.71 -13.37
N ASN A 110 -5.42 -15.38 -13.44
CA ASN A 110 -6.72 -14.70 -13.50
C ASN A 110 -7.56 -15.16 -14.69
N GLY A 111 -6.93 -15.32 -15.87
CA GLY A 111 -7.60 -15.75 -17.09
C GLY A 111 -8.12 -17.19 -17.06
N ILE A 112 -7.49 -18.07 -16.27
CA ILE A 112 -7.98 -19.45 -16.03
C ILE A 112 -8.81 -19.58 -14.74
N GLY A 113 -9.10 -18.46 -14.06
CA GLY A 113 -9.95 -18.43 -12.87
C GLY A 113 -9.29 -18.86 -11.56
N ILE A 114 -7.97 -19.04 -11.52
CA ILE A 114 -7.22 -19.33 -10.29
C ILE A 114 -6.96 -18.02 -9.55
N LYS A 115 -7.41 -17.91 -8.29
CA LYS A 115 -7.19 -16.71 -7.49
C LYS A 115 -5.86 -16.80 -6.74
N MET A 116 -5.20 -15.66 -6.54
CA MET A 116 -3.99 -15.62 -5.73
C MET A 116 -4.23 -16.04 -4.28
N GLU A 117 -5.43 -15.80 -3.73
CA GLU A 117 -5.81 -16.32 -2.42
C GLU A 117 -5.72 -17.84 -2.38
N ASP A 118 -6.17 -18.55 -3.42
CA ASP A 118 -6.19 -20.01 -3.47
C ASP A 118 -4.76 -20.57 -3.39
N ILE A 119 -3.84 -19.96 -4.14
CA ILE A 119 -2.42 -20.32 -4.14
C ILE A 119 -1.79 -20.05 -2.76
N PHE A 120 -2.09 -18.91 -2.14
CA PHE A 120 -1.56 -18.60 -0.82
C PHE A 120 -2.10 -19.52 0.27
N ASN A 121 -3.37 -19.89 0.19
CA ASN A 121 -3.98 -20.85 1.09
C ASN A 121 -3.35 -22.23 0.93
N GLU A 122 -3.11 -22.67 -0.30
CA GLU A 122 -2.39 -23.93 -0.58
C GLU A 122 -0.96 -23.89 -0.03
N LEU A 123 -0.21 -22.81 -0.25
CA LEU A 123 1.14 -22.65 0.32
C LEU A 123 1.12 -22.64 1.86
N ASN A 124 0.10 -22.04 2.47
CA ASN A 124 -0.08 -22.05 3.92
C ASN A 124 -0.48 -23.45 4.44
N ALA A 125 -1.35 -24.20 3.74
CA ALA A 125 -1.67 -25.59 4.06
C ALA A 125 -0.45 -26.51 3.98
N ARG A 126 0.43 -26.29 2.98
CA ARG A 126 1.69 -27.02 2.87
C ARG A 126 2.65 -26.72 4.02
N ARG A 127 2.66 -25.48 4.52
CA ARG A 127 3.43 -25.09 5.71
C ARG A 127 2.87 -25.73 6.98
N TRP A 128 1.55 -25.81 7.10
CA TRP A 128 0.84 -26.28 8.30
C TRP A 128 -0.01 -27.50 7.95
N THR A 129 0.63 -28.66 7.82
CA THR A 129 0.04 -30.01 7.63
C THR A 129 -1.20 -30.07 6.71
N PRO A 130 -1.13 -30.74 5.53
CA PRO A 130 -2.11 -30.64 4.43
C PRO A 130 -3.57 -31.08 4.73
N LYS A 131 -3.91 -31.48 5.96
CA LYS A 131 -5.27 -31.89 6.38
C LYS A 131 -6.05 -30.80 7.14
N ILE A 132 -5.48 -29.63 7.43
CA ILE A 132 -6.12 -28.63 8.31
C ILE A 132 -7.02 -27.64 7.55
N LEU A 133 -6.78 -27.37 6.27
CA LEU A 133 -7.69 -26.55 5.46
C LEU A 133 -8.67 -27.46 4.73
N THR A 134 -9.77 -27.79 5.38
CA THR A 134 -10.96 -28.31 4.69
C THR A 134 -11.44 -27.24 3.71
N GLU A 135 -11.91 -27.66 2.53
CA GLU A 135 -12.43 -26.82 1.44
C GLU A 135 -13.05 -25.52 1.95
N GLN A 136 -12.64 -24.40 1.35
CA GLN A 136 -13.30 -23.14 1.65
C GLN A 136 -14.78 -23.29 1.37
N ILE A 137 -15.59 -23.10 2.41
CA ILE A 137 -16.95 -22.61 2.25
C ILE A 137 -16.80 -21.36 1.38
N GLU A 138 -17.30 -21.42 0.14
CA GLU A 138 -17.58 -20.22 -0.62
C GLU A 138 -18.32 -19.29 0.33
N THR A 139 -17.65 -18.24 0.80
CA THR A 139 -18.37 -17.08 1.28
C THR A 139 -18.94 -16.48 0.01
N ALA A 140 -20.02 -17.09 -0.47
CA ALA A 140 -20.97 -16.41 -1.32
C ALA A 140 -21.09 -15.01 -0.74
N GLU A 141 -20.93 -14.00 -1.59
CA GLU A 141 -21.24 -12.61 -1.26
C GLU A 141 -22.72 -12.57 -0.89
N LYS A 142 -23.07 -13.05 0.31
CA LYS A 142 -24.27 -12.62 0.99
C LYS A 142 -24.08 -11.12 1.06
N LYS A 143 -24.97 -10.37 0.40
CA LYS A 143 -25.27 -8.99 0.76
C LYS A 143 -25.63 -9.02 2.25
N SER A 144 -24.58 -8.98 3.06
CA SER A 144 -24.69 -8.90 4.49
C SER A 144 -25.06 -7.45 4.76
N ASN A 145 -26.16 -7.23 5.47
CA ASN A 145 -26.46 -5.89 6.00
C ASN A 145 -25.50 -5.53 7.16
N GLU A 146 -24.35 -6.20 7.26
CA GLU A 146 -23.34 -5.95 8.28
C GLU A 146 -22.31 -4.94 7.77
N ILE A 147 -22.20 -3.84 8.48
CA ILE A 147 -21.12 -2.87 8.33
C ILE A 147 -20.04 -3.23 9.34
N ILE A 148 -18.91 -3.71 8.81
CA ILE A 148 -17.72 -4.01 9.61
C ILE A 148 -16.73 -2.87 9.43
N ILE A 149 -16.44 -2.12 10.49
CA ILE A 149 -15.50 -0.98 10.46
C ILE A 149 -14.21 -1.37 11.18
N GLY A 150 -13.10 -1.34 10.46
CA GLY A 150 -11.77 -1.42 11.07
C GLY A 150 -11.40 -0.10 11.77
N ILE A 151 -11.07 -0.13 13.05
CA ILE A 151 -10.73 1.05 13.85
C ILE A 151 -9.41 0.86 14.61
N THR A 152 -8.71 1.95 14.90
CA THR A 152 -7.35 1.90 15.46
C THR A 152 -7.32 1.22 16.82
N THR A 153 -6.23 0.48 17.07
CA THR A 153 -5.90 -0.09 18.38
C THR A 153 -4.78 0.70 19.04
N ALA A 154 -4.84 0.85 20.37
CA ALA A 154 -3.86 1.51 21.22
C ALA A 154 -3.66 3.03 20.97
N LYS A 155 -2.55 3.44 20.32
CA LYS A 155 -2.20 4.87 20.19
C LYS A 155 -3.22 5.58 19.29
N TYR A 156 -3.67 6.76 19.69
CA TYR A 156 -4.64 7.60 18.97
C TYR A 156 -6.07 7.05 18.90
N THR A 157 -6.45 6.10 19.76
CA THR A 157 -7.84 5.60 19.81
C THR A 157 -8.83 6.71 20.14
N ASP A 158 -8.48 7.62 21.04
CA ASP A 158 -9.28 8.79 21.40
C ASP A 158 -9.66 9.62 20.17
N LYS A 159 -8.73 9.79 19.22
CA LYS A 159 -8.95 10.59 18.02
C LYS A 159 -9.89 9.90 17.04
N THR A 160 -9.72 8.59 16.81
CA THR A 160 -10.61 7.83 15.92
C THR A 160 -11.99 7.62 16.53
N ASP A 161 -12.08 7.47 17.85
CA ASP A 161 -13.35 7.31 18.55
C ASP A 161 -14.13 8.63 18.53
N ARG A 162 -13.46 9.76 18.76
CA ARG A 162 -14.05 11.10 18.61
C ARG A 162 -14.51 11.36 17.17
N PHE A 163 -13.71 10.97 16.18
CA PHE A 163 -14.13 11.07 14.78
C PHE A 163 -15.41 10.24 14.52
N ALA A 164 -15.46 9.00 14.99
CA ALA A 164 -16.63 8.14 14.84
C ALA A 164 -17.88 8.77 15.51
N GLU A 165 -17.72 9.33 16.70
CA GLU A 165 -18.82 9.94 17.46
C GLU A 165 -19.31 11.24 16.82
N GLU A 166 -18.40 12.19 16.58
CA GLU A 166 -18.74 13.54 16.11
C GLU A 166 -19.13 13.57 14.64
N GLN A 167 -18.43 12.80 13.79
CA GLN A 167 -18.59 12.85 12.34
C GLN A 167 -19.57 11.79 11.83
N LEU A 168 -19.62 10.61 12.44
CA LEU A 168 -20.40 9.47 11.94
C LEU A 168 -21.60 9.10 12.81
N GLY A 169 -21.75 9.68 14.01
CA GLY A 169 -22.83 9.34 14.93
C GLY A 169 -22.67 7.98 15.60
N ILE A 170 -21.43 7.48 15.71
CA ILE A 170 -21.11 6.16 16.27
C ILE A 170 -20.30 6.35 17.56
N LYS A 171 -20.90 6.02 18.70
CA LYS A 171 -20.19 5.94 19.97
C LYS A 171 -19.42 4.62 20.06
N VAL A 172 -18.10 4.72 20.22
CA VAL A 172 -17.21 3.56 20.37
C VAL A 172 -17.06 3.22 21.85
N ILE A 173 -17.34 1.98 22.22
CA ILE A 173 -17.24 1.48 23.59
C ILE A 173 -16.08 0.50 23.65
N ARG A 174 -15.04 0.88 24.40
CA ARG A 174 -13.84 0.04 24.64
C ARG A 174 -13.84 -0.41 26.09
N HIS A 175 -13.53 -1.68 26.33
CA HIS A 175 -13.42 -2.23 27.68
C HIS A 175 -11.97 -2.20 28.17
N SER A 176 -11.79 -2.05 29.49
CA SER A 176 -10.46 -2.01 30.11
C SER A 176 -9.75 -3.37 30.07
N GLY A 177 -8.42 -3.34 30.19
CA GLY A 177 -7.59 -4.54 30.29
C GLY A 177 -7.26 -5.16 28.94
N ARG A 178 -7.18 -6.50 28.87
CA ARG A 178 -6.90 -7.25 27.63
C ARG A 178 -8.16 -7.65 26.87
N ASN A 179 -9.26 -6.93 27.08
CA ASN A 179 -10.51 -7.19 26.37
C ASN A 179 -10.42 -6.64 24.95
N LEU A 180 -10.63 -7.52 23.96
CA LEU A 180 -10.57 -7.19 22.54
C LEU A 180 -11.93 -6.78 21.96
N LEU A 181 -13.02 -6.95 22.73
CA LEU A 181 -14.35 -6.52 22.31
C LEU A 181 -14.39 -5.00 22.25
N VAL A 182 -14.85 -4.48 21.12
CA VAL A 182 -15.18 -3.08 20.93
C VAL A 182 -16.57 -3.03 20.33
N GLU A 183 -17.47 -2.32 21.01
CA GLU A 183 -18.86 -2.19 20.60
C GLU A 183 -19.10 -0.82 19.97
N GLY A 184 -19.94 -0.78 18.94
CA GLY A 184 -20.36 0.46 18.30
C GLY A 184 -21.84 0.71 18.56
N GLN A 185 -22.17 1.83 19.19
CA GLN A 185 -23.55 2.26 19.39
C GLN A 185 -23.86 3.44 18.45
N ILE A 186 -24.91 3.29 17.64
CA ILE A 186 -25.41 4.39 16.80
C ILE A 186 -26.17 5.37 17.70
N ILE A 187 -25.62 6.57 17.89
CA ILE A 187 -26.19 7.63 18.74
C ILE A 187 -26.86 8.75 17.93
N ASP A 188 -26.49 8.90 16.66
CA ASP A 188 -27.07 9.86 15.73
C ASP A 188 -27.38 9.14 14.42
N ARG A 189 -28.68 8.82 14.24
CA ARG A 189 -29.19 8.05 13.10
C ARG A 189 -29.01 8.80 11.79
N ASP A 190 -29.16 10.13 11.78
CA ASP A 190 -29.09 10.94 10.56
C ASP A 190 -27.66 11.04 10.05
N LYS A 191 -26.68 11.23 10.96
CA LYS A 191 -25.25 11.17 10.60
C LYS A 191 -24.85 9.79 10.10
N PHE A 192 -25.29 8.73 10.77
CA PHE A 192 -24.99 7.36 10.36
C PHE A 192 -25.58 7.04 8.98
N ALA A 193 -26.86 7.36 8.80
CA ALA A 193 -27.63 7.21 7.57
C ALA A 193 -26.95 7.81 6.34
N LYS A 194 -26.35 9.00 6.51
CA LYS A 194 -25.64 9.71 5.44
C LYS A 194 -24.54 8.87 4.77
N TYR A 195 -23.87 8.01 5.53
CA TYR A 195 -22.71 7.25 5.04
C TYR A 195 -23.00 5.76 4.84
N PHE A 196 -23.89 5.18 5.63
CA PHE A 196 -24.15 3.74 5.63
C PHE A 196 -25.57 3.36 5.18
N GLY A 197 -26.44 4.34 4.91
CA GLY A 197 -27.82 4.16 4.49
C GLY A 197 -28.82 4.01 5.64
N ASN A 198 -30.12 4.05 5.31
CA ASN A 198 -31.23 4.12 6.29
C ASN A 198 -31.87 2.76 6.61
N ASN A 199 -31.22 1.66 6.24
CA ASN A 199 -31.84 0.34 6.40
C ASN A 199 -31.89 -0.03 7.89
N GLU A 200 -33.09 -0.33 8.41
CA GLU A 200 -33.31 -0.58 9.84
C GLU A 200 -32.59 -1.85 10.34
N ASN A 201 -32.23 -2.75 9.42
CA ASN A 201 -31.57 -4.03 9.72
C ASN A 201 -30.04 -3.99 9.55
N ILE A 202 -29.41 -2.81 9.63
CA ILE A 202 -27.94 -2.71 9.59
C ILE A 202 -27.34 -3.22 10.89
N LYS A 203 -26.46 -4.21 10.79
CA LYS A 203 -25.64 -4.67 11.92
C LYS A 203 -24.30 -3.94 11.88
N LEU A 204 -23.98 -3.18 12.92
CA LEU A 204 -22.68 -2.52 13.06
C LEU A 204 -21.72 -3.39 13.88
N SER A 205 -20.56 -3.68 13.31
CA SER A 205 -19.47 -4.43 13.97
C SER A 205 -18.18 -3.61 13.90
N LEU A 206 -17.51 -3.41 15.03
CA LEU A 206 -16.22 -2.73 15.09
C LEU A 206 -15.10 -3.77 15.25
N PHE A 207 -14.03 -3.61 14.48
CA PHE A 207 -12.87 -4.49 14.51
C PHE A 207 -11.61 -3.67 14.79
N THR A 208 -10.99 -3.88 15.95
CA THR A 208 -9.74 -3.17 16.25
C THR A 208 -8.58 -3.77 15.49
N SER A 209 -7.79 -2.92 14.84
CA SER A 209 -6.59 -3.35 14.13
C SER A 209 -5.45 -2.37 14.30
N LYS A 210 -4.21 -2.85 14.12
CA LYS A 210 -3.05 -1.98 14.02
C LYS A 210 -3.18 -1.17 12.73
N PRO A 211 -2.85 0.13 12.73
CA PRO A 211 -2.98 0.98 11.55
C PRO A 211 -2.41 0.35 10.27
N LYS A 212 -1.19 -0.20 10.35
CA LYS A 212 -0.53 -0.87 9.22
C LYS A 212 -1.30 -2.03 8.61
N ASP A 213 -2.20 -2.68 9.35
CA ASP A 213 -2.97 -3.86 8.90
C ASP A 213 -4.33 -3.49 8.30
N MET A 214 -4.77 -2.25 8.50
CA MET A 214 -6.09 -1.78 8.08
C MET A 214 -6.29 -1.78 6.57
N ALA A 215 -5.34 -1.21 5.82
CA ALA A 215 -5.45 -1.16 4.36
C ALA A 215 -5.57 -2.57 3.75
N TRP A 216 -4.88 -3.56 4.34
CA TRP A 216 -4.99 -4.96 3.93
C TRP A 216 -6.34 -5.57 4.31
N LEU A 217 -6.88 -5.28 5.49
CA LEU A 217 -8.20 -5.78 5.90
C LEU A 217 -9.31 -5.31 4.95
N LEU A 218 -9.22 -4.06 4.49
CA LEU A 218 -10.16 -3.50 3.51
C LEU A 218 -9.97 -4.13 2.12
N ALA A 219 -8.72 -4.28 1.68
CA ALA A 219 -8.39 -4.93 0.41
C ALA A 219 -8.82 -6.42 0.37
N SER A 220 -8.72 -7.13 1.48
CA SER A 220 -9.06 -8.56 1.59
C SER A 220 -10.54 -8.85 1.89
N LYS A 221 -11.43 -7.85 1.81
CA LYS A 221 -12.87 -7.95 2.12
C LYS A 221 -13.18 -8.43 3.55
N ARG A 222 -12.23 -8.29 4.49
CA ARG A 222 -12.44 -8.67 5.90
C ARG A 222 -13.17 -7.60 6.69
N VAL A 223 -13.07 -6.35 6.25
CA VAL A 223 -13.85 -5.23 6.75
C VAL A 223 -14.48 -4.49 5.56
N THR A 224 -15.60 -3.83 5.82
CA THR A 224 -16.30 -3.02 4.80
C THR A 224 -15.75 -1.60 4.72
N HIS A 225 -15.31 -1.07 5.86
CA HIS A 225 -14.87 0.31 6.03
C HIS A 225 -13.68 0.40 6.99
N LEU A 226 -12.97 1.52 6.98
CA LEU A 226 -11.91 1.85 7.94
C LEU A 226 -12.12 3.25 8.51
N ILE A 227 -11.80 3.43 9.79
CA ILE A 227 -11.60 4.75 10.41
C ILE A 227 -10.14 4.83 10.84
N THR A 228 -9.37 5.64 10.13
CA THR A 228 -7.93 5.81 10.41
C THR A 228 -7.39 7.09 9.78
N PHE A 229 -6.09 7.35 9.95
CA PHE A 229 -5.44 8.52 9.39
C PHE A 229 -5.00 8.30 7.94
N GLU A 230 -4.97 9.37 7.16
CA GLU A 230 -4.51 9.32 5.76
C GLU A 230 -3.06 8.85 5.63
N ILE A 231 -2.22 9.22 6.61
CA ILE A 231 -0.82 8.80 6.66
C ILE A 231 -0.69 7.28 6.80
N VAL A 232 -1.73 6.60 7.25
CA VAL A 232 -1.75 5.13 7.32
C VAL A 232 -2.07 4.58 5.94
N VAL A 233 -3.20 4.98 5.36
CA VAL A 233 -3.72 4.35 4.13
C VAL A 233 -2.95 4.74 2.87
N LYS A 234 -2.42 5.97 2.78
CA LYS A 234 -1.69 6.48 1.60
C LYS A 234 -0.35 5.78 1.35
N ASN A 235 0.14 5.00 2.32
CA ASN A 235 1.32 4.15 2.15
C ASN A 235 1.01 2.80 1.49
N TYR A 236 -0.25 2.55 1.15
CA TYR A 236 -0.73 1.32 0.52
C TYR A 236 -1.37 1.63 -0.84
N PRO A 237 -1.43 0.66 -1.77
CA PRO A 237 -2.14 0.83 -3.03
C PRO A 237 -3.56 1.32 -2.81
N THR A 238 -4.06 2.16 -3.71
CA THR A 238 -5.41 2.73 -3.65
C THR A 238 -6.47 1.65 -3.87
N VAL A 239 -6.79 0.93 -2.80
CA VAL A 239 -7.89 -0.04 -2.69
C VAL A 239 -9.11 0.55 -1.99
N TYR A 240 -9.10 1.87 -1.79
CA TYR A 240 -10.04 2.60 -0.98
C TYR A 240 -10.54 3.89 -1.64
N THR A 241 -11.74 4.30 -1.25
CA THR A 241 -12.32 5.61 -1.50
C THR A 241 -12.41 6.38 -0.19
N VAL A 242 -12.16 7.70 -0.24
CA VAL A 242 -12.41 8.59 0.90
C VAL A 242 -13.90 8.91 0.90
N ILE A 243 -14.64 8.46 1.92
CA ILE A 243 -16.07 8.74 2.04
C ILE A 243 -16.30 10.05 2.80
N HIS A 244 -15.54 10.26 3.88
CA HIS A 244 -15.62 11.46 4.70
C HIS A 244 -14.30 11.67 5.43
N GLU A 245 -13.84 12.90 5.56
CA GLU A 245 -12.60 13.24 6.24
C GLU A 245 -12.73 14.47 7.12
N ALA A 246 -11.88 14.54 8.15
CA ALA A 246 -11.75 15.68 9.04
C ALA A 246 -10.29 15.88 9.42
N ILE A 247 -9.88 17.14 9.62
CA ILE A 247 -8.52 17.50 10.00
C ILE A 247 -8.30 17.16 11.48
N ASP A 248 -7.17 16.51 11.77
CA ASP A 248 -6.61 16.46 13.12
C ASP A 248 -5.61 17.63 13.31
N PRO A 249 -5.85 18.53 14.28
CA PRO A 249 -5.01 19.70 14.47
C PRO A 249 -3.74 19.45 15.28
N THR A 250 -3.55 18.23 15.81
CA THR A 250 -2.56 17.97 16.86
C THR A 250 -1.36 17.15 16.39
N ILE A 251 -1.54 16.32 15.37
CA ILE A 251 -0.47 15.44 14.87
C ILE A 251 0.19 16.01 13.61
N SER A 252 1.46 15.69 13.46
CA SER A 252 2.28 15.98 12.27
C SER A 252 3.07 14.73 11.87
N LEU A 253 3.52 14.70 10.63
CA LEU A 253 4.50 13.73 10.15
C LEU A 253 5.82 14.46 9.92
N ALA A 254 6.91 13.97 10.50
CA ALA A 254 8.21 14.63 10.44
C ALA A 254 9.34 13.65 10.14
N LEU A 255 10.43 14.16 9.57
CA LEU A 255 11.74 13.53 9.58
C LEU A 255 12.50 13.99 10.81
N ILE A 256 13.02 13.02 11.55
CA ILE A 256 13.71 13.20 12.80
C ILE A 256 15.15 12.70 12.69
N CYS A 257 16.03 13.29 13.50
CA CYS A 257 17.43 12.93 13.60
C CYS A 257 17.85 12.89 15.08
N ARG A 258 19.08 12.43 15.33
CA ARG A 258 19.73 12.64 16.63
C ARG A 258 19.96 14.13 16.84
N LYS A 259 19.77 14.60 18.07
CA LYS A 259 19.98 15.99 18.43
C LYS A 259 21.39 16.47 18.08
N GLY A 260 21.49 17.55 17.30
CA GLY A 260 22.76 18.13 16.85
C GLY A 260 23.41 17.41 15.66
N ALA A 261 22.73 16.45 15.03
CA ALA A 261 23.24 15.80 13.82
C ALA A 261 23.26 16.77 12.63
N SER A 262 24.36 16.78 11.87
CA SER A 262 24.45 17.51 10.60
C SER A 262 23.78 16.71 9.48
N ILE A 263 22.72 17.26 8.89
CA ILE A 263 21.99 16.64 7.78
C ILE A 263 22.14 17.54 6.55
N GLU A 264 22.96 17.10 5.60
CA GLU A 264 23.38 17.87 4.42
C GLU A 264 23.05 17.08 3.14
N PRO A 265 21.79 17.12 2.65
CA PRO A 265 21.34 16.36 1.47
C PRO A 265 22.17 16.59 0.20
N GLU A 266 22.74 17.79 0.04
CA GLU A 266 23.61 18.17 -1.05
C GLU A 266 24.94 17.39 -1.10
N LYS A 267 25.35 16.79 0.02
CA LYS A 267 26.56 15.95 0.10
C LYS A 267 26.29 14.47 -0.18
N TRP A 268 25.02 14.07 -0.30
CA TRP A 268 24.67 12.67 -0.53
C TRP A 268 24.98 12.26 -1.97
N THR A 269 25.58 11.08 -2.16
CA THR A 269 26.00 10.60 -3.48
C THR A 269 25.56 9.16 -3.71
N ARG A 270 25.68 8.67 -4.95
CA ARG A 270 25.37 7.26 -5.26
C ARG A 270 26.27 6.28 -4.50
N GLN A 271 27.50 6.68 -4.18
CA GLN A 271 28.50 5.89 -3.47
C GLN A 271 28.38 5.98 -1.94
N ASN A 272 27.82 7.10 -1.43
CA ASN A 272 27.62 7.34 -0.01
C ASN A 272 26.16 7.72 0.27
N LYS A 273 25.28 6.72 0.22
CA LYS A 273 23.85 6.90 0.47
C LYS A 273 23.56 6.81 1.96
N PRO A 274 22.97 7.82 2.60
CA PRO A 274 22.45 7.64 3.95
C PRO A 274 21.27 6.68 3.94
N LEU A 275 21.14 5.96 5.04
CA LEU A 275 20.00 5.10 5.31
C LEU A 275 18.97 5.84 6.15
N ILE A 276 17.71 5.74 5.74
CA ILE A 276 16.59 6.44 6.37
C ILE A 276 15.53 5.41 6.74
N ALA A 277 15.25 5.28 8.03
CA ALA A 277 14.23 4.37 8.53
C ALA A 277 12.84 4.98 8.26
N THR A 278 12.01 4.29 7.48
CA THR A 278 10.74 4.85 7.01
C THR A 278 9.55 3.91 7.22
N GLU A 279 8.58 4.31 8.04
CA GLU A 279 7.26 3.67 8.07
C GLU A 279 6.35 4.24 6.95
N HIS A 280 6.48 5.55 6.68
CA HIS A 280 5.67 6.33 5.74
C HIS A 280 6.42 6.65 4.44
N VAL A 281 6.93 5.61 3.77
CA VAL A 281 7.79 5.70 2.57
C VAL A 281 7.24 6.66 1.50
N CYS A 282 5.94 6.59 1.19
CA CYS A 282 5.33 7.41 0.14
C CYS A 282 5.38 8.90 0.48
N HIS A 283 5.19 9.25 1.75
CA HIS A 283 5.25 10.63 2.21
C HIS A 283 6.69 11.17 2.21
N VAL A 284 7.65 10.35 2.67
CA VAL A 284 9.07 10.73 2.68
C VAL A 284 9.60 10.91 1.25
N ALA A 285 9.30 9.96 0.36
CA ALA A 285 9.74 10.04 -1.04
C ALA A 285 9.19 11.28 -1.73
N ARG A 286 7.89 11.59 -1.56
CA ARG A 286 7.26 12.78 -2.13
C ARG A 286 7.84 14.07 -1.53
N PHE A 287 8.12 14.10 -0.23
CA PHE A 287 8.76 15.23 0.42
C PHE A 287 10.15 15.49 -0.17
N PHE A 288 10.96 14.45 -0.39
CA PHE A 288 12.28 14.57 -1.00
C PHE A 288 12.23 15.03 -2.45
N GLU A 289 11.29 14.51 -3.24
CA GLU A 289 11.02 14.98 -4.60
C GLU A 289 10.67 16.48 -4.62
N GLN A 290 9.75 16.92 -3.77
CA GLN A 290 9.34 18.32 -3.64
C GLN A 290 10.48 19.26 -3.20
N ASN A 291 11.49 18.72 -2.51
CA ASN A 291 12.68 19.45 -2.07
C ASN A 291 13.90 19.23 -2.98
N ASN A 292 13.70 18.67 -4.19
CA ASN A 292 14.75 18.43 -5.18
C ASN A 292 15.90 17.54 -4.69
N ILE A 293 15.63 16.59 -3.79
CA ILE A 293 16.62 15.60 -3.33
C ILE A 293 16.62 14.42 -4.30
N ASN A 294 17.79 14.09 -4.86
CA ASN A 294 17.93 13.06 -5.88
C ASN A 294 17.62 11.65 -5.32
N PRO A 295 16.67 10.89 -5.89
CA PRO A 295 16.28 9.56 -5.40
C PRO A 295 17.41 8.52 -5.45
N HIS A 296 18.47 8.76 -6.22
CA HIS A 296 19.62 7.86 -6.28
C HIS A 296 20.68 8.12 -5.20
N THR A 297 20.55 9.17 -4.40
CA THR A 297 21.56 9.56 -3.40
C THR A 297 21.20 9.15 -1.97
N TYR A 298 20.03 8.58 -1.70
CA TYR A 298 19.62 8.06 -0.40
C TYR A 298 19.03 6.65 -0.52
N HIS A 299 18.82 5.98 0.63
CA HIS A 299 18.07 4.74 0.70
C HIS A 299 16.97 4.84 1.77
N LEU A 300 15.72 4.68 1.34
CA LEU A 300 14.59 4.54 2.25
C LEU A 300 14.46 3.07 2.64
N ASP A 301 14.89 2.75 3.85
CA ASP A 301 14.71 1.42 4.43
C ASP A 301 13.32 1.39 5.06
N ARG A 302 12.45 0.52 4.55
CA ARG A 302 11.09 0.44 5.07
C ARG A 302 11.11 -0.38 6.36
N VAL A 303 10.75 0.24 7.46
CA VAL A 303 10.72 -0.41 8.78
C VAL A 303 9.29 -0.66 9.25
N THR A 304 9.13 -1.54 10.24
CA THR A 304 7.85 -1.74 10.93
C THR A 304 8.02 -1.57 12.43
N GLY A 305 7.09 -0.86 13.06
CA GLY A 305 7.22 -0.47 14.47
C GLY A 305 7.83 0.93 14.62
N SER A 306 8.25 1.28 15.83
CA SER A 306 8.81 2.60 16.14
C SER A 306 10.11 2.86 15.39
N SER A 307 10.03 3.61 14.30
CA SER A 307 11.14 4.07 13.46
C SER A 307 12.17 4.86 14.26
N GLU A 308 11.74 5.57 15.30
CA GLU A 308 12.62 6.30 16.23
C GLU A 308 13.62 5.35 16.93
N GLY A 309 13.20 4.11 17.20
CA GLY A 309 14.04 3.08 17.81
C GLY A 309 15.28 2.75 16.99
N PHE A 310 15.23 2.91 15.66
CA PHE A 310 16.39 2.70 14.80
C PHE A 310 17.42 3.82 14.92
N LEU A 311 17.02 5.06 15.20
CA LEU A 311 17.98 6.13 15.50
C LEU A 311 18.61 5.96 16.89
N ILE A 312 17.90 5.36 17.83
CA ILE A 312 18.38 5.22 19.22
C ILE A 312 19.34 4.03 19.35
N ASN A 313 19.00 2.90 18.74
CA ASN A 313 19.67 1.63 19.02
C ASN A 313 20.73 1.25 17.97
N THR A 314 20.94 2.06 16.93
CA THR A 314 21.97 1.79 15.93
C THR A 314 22.41 3.04 15.16
N ASP A 315 23.71 3.16 14.89
CA ASP A 315 24.31 4.25 14.09
C ASP A 315 24.15 4.06 12.58
N LYS A 316 23.46 3.00 12.15
CA LYS A 316 23.22 2.70 10.74
C LYS A 316 22.34 3.77 10.05
N TYR A 317 21.40 4.37 10.78
CA TYR A 317 20.41 5.29 10.21
C TYR A 317 20.74 6.74 10.51
N LEU A 318 20.65 7.57 9.46
CA LEU A 318 20.85 9.01 9.55
C LEU A 318 19.55 9.73 9.97
N LEU A 319 18.43 9.30 9.40
CA LEU A 319 17.10 9.88 9.61
C LEU A 319 16.09 8.77 9.88
N ALA A 320 14.99 9.13 10.53
CA ALA A 320 13.78 8.34 10.60
C ALA A 320 12.56 9.24 10.35
N ASP A 321 11.46 8.70 9.88
CA ASP A 321 10.18 9.41 9.91
C ASP A 321 9.42 9.12 11.21
N ALA A 322 8.60 10.03 11.70
CA ALA A 322 7.81 9.81 12.91
C ALA A 322 6.52 10.63 12.90
N VAL A 323 5.47 10.08 13.50
CA VAL A 323 4.24 10.82 13.81
C VAL A 323 4.42 11.53 15.14
N VAL A 324 4.44 12.86 15.10
CA VAL A 324 4.72 13.72 16.26
C VAL A 324 3.47 14.47 16.70
N GLU A 325 3.13 14.32 17.99
CA GLU A 325 2.06 15.06 18.66
C GLU A 325 2.63 16.08 19.64
N SER A 326 3.10 15.63 20.82
CA SER A 326 3.66 16.51 21.86
C SER A 326 5.18 16.71 21.79
N GLY A 327 5.89 15.92 20.98
CA GLY A 327 7.36 15.93 20.93
C GLY A 327 8.07 15.17 22.06
N ARG A 328 7.35 14.79 23.13
CA ARG A 328 7.91 14.15 24.33
C ARG A 328 8.77 12.91 24.05
N THR A 329 8.35 12.05 23.13
CA THR A 329 9.12 10.86 22.73
C THR A 329 10.47 11.24 22.12
N LEU A 330 10.56 12.33 21.37
CA LEU A 330 11.83 12.79 20.80
C LEU A 330 12.74 13.35 21.90
N GLU A 331 12.19 14.19 22.77
CA GLU A 331 12.93 14.81 23.89
C GLU A 331 13.53 13.77 24.83
N GLU A 332 12.74 12.78 25.26
CA GLU A 332 13.18 11.71 26.16
C GLU A 332 14.25 10.80 25.53
N ASN A 333 14.43 10.84 24.21
CA ASN A 333 15.36 9.98 23.47
C ASN A 333 16.47 10.76 22.75
N ASN A 334 16.69 12.04 23.08
CA ASN A 334 17.69 12.91 22.45
C ASN A 334 17.57 12.97 20.91
N LEU A 335 16.33 13.00 20.42
CA LEU A 335 16.01 13.20 19.01
C LEU A 335 15.44 14.61 18.79
N GLU A 336 15.51 15.10 17.56
CA GLU A 336 14.90 16.37 17.15
C GLU A 336 14.27 16.27 15.76
N ILE A 337 13.35 17.20 15.48
CA ILE A 337 12.76 17.32 14.15
C ILE A 337 13.77 18.01 13.23
N TRP A 338 14.18 17.32 12.17
CA TRP A 338 14.95 17.94 11.09
C TRP A 338 14.03 18.71 10.13
N LYS A 339 12.98 18.04 9.65
CA LYS A 339 12.00 18.62 8.72
C LYS A 339 10.60 18.09 8.98
N VAL A 340 9.61 18.95 8.82
CA VAL A 340 8.20 18.57 8.86
C VAL A 340 7.74 18.17 7.46
N ILE A 341 7.21 16.96 7.30
CA ILE A 341 6.66 16.44 6.05
C ILE A 341 5.20 16.89 5.89
N ILE A 342 4.39 16.67 6.92
CA ILE A 342 3.00 17.16 7.00
C ILE A 342 2.86 17.91 8.32
N PRO A 343 2.58 19.23 8.31
CA PRO A 343 2.43 20.01 9.52
C PRO A 343 1.12 19.69 10.26
N GLN A 344 1.08 20.10 11.53
CA GLN A 344 -0.14 20.07 12.34
C GLN A 344 -1.26 20.84 11.64
N GLY A 345 -2.49 20.33 11.70
CA GLY A 345 -3.64 20.91 11.00
C GLY A 345 -3.72 20.55 9.51
N GLN A 346 -2.86 19.67 9.00
CA GLN A 346 -2.95 19.14 7.64
C GLN A 346 -3.09 17.61 7.57
N VAL A 347 -3.05 16.91 8.71
CA VAL A 347 -3.26 15.46 8.76
C VAL A 347 -4.75 15.16 8.90
N HIS A 348 -5.28 14.29 8.05
CA HIS A 348 -6.69 13.93 8.05
C HIS A 348 -6.95 12.56 8.72
N ILE A 349 -8.02 12.50 9.51
CA ILE A 349 -8.72 11.25 9.87
C ILE A 349 -9.86 11.09 8.88
N ALA A 350 -10.08 9.89 8.37
CA ALA A 350 -11.17 9.66 7.44
C ALA A 350 -11.88 8.32 7.66
N LEU A 351 -13.11 8.28 7.17
CA LEU A 351 -13.85 7.09 6.83
C LEU A 351 -13.47 6.67 5.40
N TYR A 352 -12.92 5.47 5.28
CA TYR A 352 -12.57 4.88 3.99
C TYR A 352 -13.53 3.73 3.68
N GLY A 353 -14.01 3.69 2.43
CA GLY A 353 -14.69 2.53 1.84
C GLY A 353 -13.78 1.82 0.86
N ARG A 354 -14.15 0.62 0.41
CA ARG A 354 -13.42 -0.09 -0.65
C ARG A 354 -13.76 0.51 -2.02
N CYS A 355 -12.78 0.57 -2.94
CA CYS A 355 -13.08 0.80 -4.36
C CYS A 355 -13.89 -0.37 -4.94
N HIS A 356 -14.95 -0.06 -5.69
CA HIS A 356 -15.74 -1.04 -6.43
C HIS A 356 -15.10 -1.40 -7.76
#